data_AF-A0AA41AYW8-F1
#
_entry.id   AF-A0AA41AYW8-F1
#
_cell.length_a   1.000
_cell.length_b   1.000
_cell.length_c   1.000
_cell.angle_alpha   90.00
_cell.angle_beta   90.00
_cell.angle_gamma   90.00
#
_symmetry.space_group_name_H-M   'P 1'
#
loop_
_entity.id
_entity.type
_entity.pdbx_description
1 polymer ?
#
loop_
_entity_poly.entity_id
_entity_poly.type
_entity_poly.pdbx_seq_one_letter_code
_entity_poly.pdbx_strand_id
1 'polypeptide(L)'
;PTPPPPPPSPPPVPAVYQWSELAYDVSGDGTGPEMRLAGSSWVWQRSDLSVDDVSYAHGVTVNGRSSVTIDLNRECSSYDALAGVDDLTMKLGKVHFSVYADDVRLWNSGMVKGGDPAVPVHVDITGRETLRLVTEPHSHFDSLALADWAQSRFTCA
;
A
#
# COMPACT_ATOMS: atom_id res chain seq x y z
N PRO A 1 48.73 23.15 10.45
CA PRO A 1 47.90 22.50 9.42
C PRO A 1 46.70 21.80 10.08
N THR A 2 45.50 22.34 9.89
CA THR A 2 44.25 21.74 10.37
C THR A 2 43.94 20.50 9.53
N PRO A 3 43.55 19.35 10.11
CA PRO A 3 43.18 18.19 9.33
C PRO A 3 41.98 18.50 8.41
N PRO A 4 41.92 17.95 7.19
CA PRO A 4 40.75 18.07 6.32
C PRO A 4 39.51 17.50 7.01
N PRO A 5 38.31 18.07 6.77
CA PRO A 5 37.06 17.49 7.25
C PRO A 5 36.91 16.05 6.75
N PRO A 6 36.36 15.13 7.56
CA PRO A 6 36.06 13.79 7.08
C PRO A 6 35.06 13.87 5.92
N PRO A 7 35.17 12.99 4.91
CA PRO A 7 34.24 12.95 3.80
C PRO A 7 32.81 12.68 4.30
N PRO A 8 31.78 13.23 3.62
CA PRO A 8 30.40 12.97 3.99
C PRO A 8 30.09 11.48 3.92
N SER A 9 29.29 10.99 4.87
CA SER A 9 28.81 9.61 4.91
C SER A 9 28.08 9.27 3.60
N PRO A 10 28.24 8.05 3.05
CA PRO A 10 27.46 7.62 1.90
C PRO A 10 25.95 7.70 2.21
N PRO A 11 25.09 8.00 1.21
CA PRO A 11 23.65 7.98 1.41
C PRO A 11 23.21 6.60 1.93
N PRO A 12 22.19 6.54 2.82
CA PRO A 12 21.58 5.28 3.21
C PRO A 12 21.13 4.49 1.98
N VAL A 13 21.37 3.17 1.99
CA VAL A 13 20.83 2.28 0.94
C VAL A 13 19.30 2.25 1.12
N PRO A 14 18.51 2.48 0.06
CA PRO A 14 17.07 2.40 0.16
C PRO A 14 16.61 1.03 0.67
N ALA A 15 15.86 1.03 1.76
CA ALA A 15 15.18 -0.13 2.31
C ALA A 15 13.78 -0.26 1.68
N VAL A 16 13.38 -1.51 1.39
CA VAL A 16 12.05 -1.81 0.86
C VAL A 16 11.23 -2.46 1.97
N TYR A 17 10.06 -1.89 2.25
CA TYR A 17 9.11 -2.39 3.24
C TYR A 17 7.87 -2.92 2.53
N GLN A 18 7.50 -4.18 2.76
CA GLN A 18 6.29 -4.77 2.18
C GLN A 18 5.09 -4.52 3.09
N TRP A 19 3.94 -4.14 2.53
CA TRP A 19 2.73 -3.94 3.33
C TRP A 19 2.31 -5.23 4.08
N SER A 20 2.51 -6.38 3.45
CA SER A 20 2.29 -7.71 4.03
C SER A 20 3.12 -8.02 5.29
N GLU A 21 4.16 -7.23 5.58
CA GLU A 21 5.08 -7.46 6.69
C GLU A 21 5.06 -6.34 7.74
N LEU A 22 4.31 -5.25 7.50
CA LEU A 22 4.29 -4.13 8.45
C LEU A 22 3.65 -4.54 9.77
N ALA A 23 4.22 -4.06 10.87
CA ALA A 23 3.56 -4.10 12.16
C ALA A 23 2.40 -3.08 12.20
N TYR A 24 1.48 -3.28 13.13
CA TYR A 24 0.59 -2.21 13.55
C TYR A 24 1.31 -1.28 14.53
N ASP A 25 0.98 0.02 14.49
CA ASP A 25 1.52 1.09 15.34
C ASP A 25 1.54 0.77 16.85
N VAL A 26 0.54 0.01 17.34
CA VAL A 26 0.47 -0.43 18.75
C VAL A 26 1.54 -1.45 19.16
N SER A 27 2.20 -2.07 18.19
CA SER A 27 3.21 -3.12 18.37
C SER A 27 4.54 -2.81 17.68
N GLY A 28 4.58 -1.71 16.93
CA GLY A 28 5.72 -1.25 16.16
C GLY A 28 6.79 -0.58 17.01
N ASP A 29 7.94 -0.32 16.39
CA ASP A 29 9.09 0.34 17.02
C ASP A 29 9.30 1.79 16.54
N GLY A 30 8.48 2.24 15.60
CA GLY A 30 8.49 3.60 15.05
C GLY A 30 9.68 3.91 14.14
N THR A 31 10.40 2.90 13.64
CA THR A 31 11.59 3.12 12.80
C THR A 31 11.35 2.96 11.29
N GLY A 32 10.16 2.50 10.92
CA GLY A 32 9.74 2.34 9.54
C GLY A 32 8.23 2.36 9.39
N PRO A 33 7.73 2.11 8.17
CA PRO A 33 6.31 2.15 7.88
C PRO A 33 5.50 1.22 8.79
N GLU A 34 4.44 1.73 9.38
CA GLU A 34 3.56 0.99 10.29
C GLU A 34 2.09 1.22 9.94
N MET A 35 1.27 0.16 10.07
CA MET A 35 -0.17 0.27 9.89
C MET A 35 -0.80 0.90 11.12
N ARG A 36 -1.48 2.03 10.95
CA ARG A 36 -2.27 2.61 12.02
C ARG A 36 -3.46 1.70 12.34
N LEU A 37 -3.59 1.22 13.57
CA LEU A 37 -4.74 0.40 13.96
C LEU A 37 -6.02 1.24 14.06
N ALA A 38 -5.93 2.37 14.77
CA ALA A 38 -7.08 3.22 15.03
C ALA A 38 -7.52 3.97 13.75
N GLY A 39 -8.78 3.76 13.35
CA GLY A 39 -9.36 4.41 12.17
C GLY A 39 -9.04 3.71 10.83
N SER A 40 -8.22 2.66 10.84
CA SER A 40 -8.05 1.79 9.67
C SER A 40 -9.09 0.67 9.65
N SER A 41 -9.45 0.24 8.45
CA SER A 41 -10.26 -0.96 8.25
C SER A 41 -9.44 -2.24 8.37
N TRP A 42 -10.14 -3.38 8.36
CA TRP A 42 -9.54 -4.70 8.37
C TRP A 42 -8.59 -4.93 7.18
N VAL A 43 -7.49 -5.63 7.47
CA VAL A 43 -6.43 -6.02 6.53
C VAL A 43 -6.09 -7.49 6.74
N TRP A 44 -5.93 -8.23 5.65
CA TRP A 44 -5.34 -9.56 5.65
C TRP A 44 -3.98 -9.52 4.97
N GLN A 45 -2.91 -9.64 5.75
CA GLN A 45 -1.55 -9.78 5.24
C GLN A 45 -1.33 -11.19 4.67
N ARG A 46 -0.83 -11.28 3.43
CA ARG A 46 -0.76 -12.54 2.69
C ARG A 46 0.56 -12.69 1.93
N SER A 47 0.97 -13.94 1.78
CA SER A 47 2.12 -14.39 0.98
C SER A 47 1.70 -15.09 -0.32
N ASP A 48 0.41 -15.13 -0.62
CA ASP A 48 -0.15 -15.66 -1.87
C ASP A 48 -1.57 -15.11 -2.05
N LEU A 49 -1.78 -14.38 -3.15
CA LEU A 49 -3.03 -13.76 -3.57
C LEU A 49 -3.06 -13.69 -5.09
N SER A 50 -4.23 -13.52 -5.69
CA SER A 50 -4.35 -13.49 -7.15
C SER A 50 -5.41 -12.53 -7.65
N VAL A 51 -5.09 -11.91 -8.79
CA VAL A 51 -5.98 -11.02 -9.55
C VAL A 51 -5.93 -11.46 -11.00
N ASP A 52 -7.10 -11.66 -11.61
CA ASP A 52 -7.22 -12.10 -13.01
C ASP A 52 -6.43 -13.39 -13.29
N ASP A 53 -6.53 -14.35 -12.38
CA ASP A 53 -5.83 -15.63 -12.42
C ASP A 53 -4.29 -15.52 -12.39
N VAL A 54 -3.72 -14.34 -12.07
CA VAL A 54 -2.29 -14.10 -11.89
C VAL A 54 -1.95 -14.08 -10.40
N SER A 55 -1.07 -15.00 -9.97
CA SER A 55 -0.61 -15.08 -8.59
C SER A 55 0.51 -14.08 -8.26
N TYR A 56 0.47 -13.53 -7.05
CA TYR A 56 1.48 -12.63 -6.50
C TYR A 56 2.00 -13.13 -5.15
N ALA A 57 3.32 -13.08 -4.99
CA ALA A 57 4.02 -13.66 -3.84
C ALA A 57 3.82 -12.92 -2.51
N HIS A 58 3.32 -11.69 -2.54
CA HIS A 58 3.06 -10.91 -1.34
C HIS A 58 2.07 -9.78 -1.62
N GLY A 59 1.36 -9.35 -0.58
CA GLY A 59 0.40 -8.26 -0.66
C GLY A 59 -0.57 -8.28 0.51
N VAL A 60 -1.60 -7.44 0.42
CA VAL A 60 -2.70 -7.47 1.39
C VAL A 60 -4.04 -7.53 0.68
N THR A 61 -4.97 -8.25 1.29
CA THR A 61 -6.38 -8.26 0.89
C THR A 61 -7.18 -7.41 1.88
N VAL A 62 -8.09 -6.60 1.35
CA VAL A 62 -9.02 -5.77 2.11
C VAL A 62 -10.45 -5.96 1.60
N ASN A 63 -11.44 -5.46 2.33
CA ASN A 63 -12.81 -5.40 1.82
C ASN A 63 -12.95 -4.35 0.71
N GLY A 64 -13.97 -4.51 -0.14
CA GLY A 64 -14.27 -3.58 -1.25
C GLY A 64 -14.59 -2.16 -0.78
N ARG A 65 -15.00 -2.01 0.49
CA ARG A 65 -14.91 -0.75 1.23
C ARG A 65 -13.79 -0.85 2.26
N SER A 66 -12.72 -0.10 2.05
CA SER A 66 -11.54 -0.11 2.92
C SER A 66 -10.86 1.26 2.93
N SER A 67 -10.25 1.61 4.06
CA SER A 67 -9.38 2.76 4.23
C SER A 67 -8.36 2.40 5.29
N VAL A 68 -7.09 2.26 4.89
CA VAL A 68 -6.00 1.92 5.81
C VAL A 68 -4.96 3.03 5.75
N THR A 69 -4.52 3.48 6.92
CA THR A 69 -3.46 4.51 7.02
C THR A 69 -2.15 3.85 7.42
N ILE A 70 -1.08 4.21 6.70
CA ILE A 70 0.30 3.82 6.96
C ILE A 70 1.04 5.07 7.42
N ASP A 71 1.59 5.01 8.62
CA ASP A 71 2.51 6.00 9.16
C ASP A 71 3.90 5.66 8.64
N LEU A 72 4.54 6.55 7.87
CA LEU A 72 5.79 6.23 7.20
C LEU A 72 6.98 6.17 8.17
N ASN A 73 6.95 6.99 9.22
CA ASN A 73 7.94 7.09 10.30
C ASN A 73 9.40 7.33 9.86
N ARG A 74 9.63 7.59 8.57
CA ARG A 74 10.94 7.92 7.98
C ARG A 74 10.76 8.51 6.58
N GLU A 75 11.85 8.96 5.97
CA GLU A 75 11.83 9.45 4.60
C GLU A 75 11.59 8.29 3.62
N CYS A 76 10.49 8.35 2.88
CA CYS A 76 10.18 7.42 1.80
C CYS A 76 10.07 8.16 0.46
N SER A 77 10.48 7.50 -0.62
CA SER A 77 10.52 8.07 -1.97
C SER A 77 9.42 7.54 -2.89
N SER A 78 9.04 6.26 -2.76
CA SER A 78 7.98 5.66 -3.58
C SER A 78 7.08 4.72 -2.81
N TYR A 79 5.82 4.66 -3.27
CA TYR A 79 4.92 3.54 -3.02
C TYR A 79 4.54 2.89 -4.35
N ASP A 80 4.70 1.57 -4.42
CA ASP A 80 4.49 0.75 -5.60
C ASP A 80 3.59 -0.45 -5.26
N ALA A 81 2.63 -0.76 -6.13
CA ALA A 81 1.72 -1.91 -5.96
C ALA A 81 1.04 -2.30 -7.29
N LEU A 82 0.28 -3.38 -7.25
CA LEU A 82 -0.68 -3.80 -8.26
C LEU A 82 -2.05 -3.91 -7.59
N ALA A 83 -2.99 -3.06 -7.98
CA ALA A 83 -4.31 -2.96 -7.36
C ALA A 83 -5.37 -3.68 -8.20
N GLY A 84 -6.14 -4.59 -7.59
CA GLY A 84 -7.11 -5.39 -8.32
C GLY A 84 -8.16 -6.06 -7.44
N VAL A 85 -9.23 -6.56 -8.05
CA VAL A 85 -10.24 -7.35 -7.33
C VAL A 85 -9.70 -8.78 -7.17
N ASP A 86 -9.68 -9.28 -5.94
CA ASP A 86 -9.16 -10.62 -5.60
C ASP A 86 -10.04 -11.71 -6.25
N ASP A 87 -9.41 -12.74 -6.82
CA ASP A 87 -10.09 -13.88 -7.44
C ASP A 87 -10.94 -14.71 -6.46
N LEU A 88 -10.72 -14.60 -5.14
CA LEU A 88 -11.61 -15.11 -4.09
C LEU A 88 -13.03 -14.54 -4.21
N THR A 89 -13.19 -13.40 -4.89
CA THR A 89 -14.49 -12.79 -5.21
C THR A 89 -15.17 -13.44 -6.42
N MET A 90 -14.59 -14.49 -7.01
CA MET A 90 -15.12 -15.19 -8.18
C MET A 90 -15.41 -14.25 -9.37
N LYS A 91 -14.54 -13.26 -9.57
CA LYS A 91 -14.66 -12.21 -10.61
C LYS A 91 -15.92 -11.33 -10.48
N LEU A 92 -16.53 -11.28 -9.29
CA LEU A 92 -17.61 -10.35 -8.96
C LEU A 92 -17.05 -9.06 -8.35
N GLY A 93 -17.85 -8.01 -8.35
CA GLY A 93 -17.50 -6.75 -7.72
C GLY A 93 -16.88 -5.71 -8.66
N LYS A 94 -17.07 -4.44 -8.28
CA LYS A 94 -16.47 -3.28 -8.94
C LYS A 94 -16.04 -2.27 -7.89
N VAL A 95 -14.78 -1.88 -7.94
CA VAL A 95 -14.19 -0.99 -6.93
C VAL A 95 -13.34 0.09 -7.59
N HIS A 96 -13.08 1.15 -6.83
CA HIS A 96 -12.11 2.19 -7.13
C HIS A 96 -11.01 2.14 -6.08
N PHE A 97 -9.76 2.13 -6.52
CA PHE A 97 -8.60 2.24 -5.66
C PHE A 97 -8.08 3.67 -5.68
N SER A 98 -7.63 4.18 -4.54
CA SER A 98 -6.99 5.49 -4.44
C SER A 98 -5.86 5.47 -3.43
N VAL A 99 -4.81 6.23 -3.72
CA VAL A 99 -3.72 6.51 -2.79
C VAL A 99 -3.74 7.98 -2.43
N TYR A 100 -3.81 8.27 -1.14
CA TYR A 100 -3.69 9.61 -0.58
C TYR A 100 -2.39 9.70 0.20
N ALA A 101 -1.71 10.84 0.12
CA ALA A 101 -0.61 11.17 1.02
C ALA A 101 -0.89 12.50 1.70
N ASP A 102 -0.85 12.50 3.03
CA ASP A 102 -1.22 13.67 3.87
C ASP A 102 -2.55 14.29 3.41
N ASP A 103 -3.56 13.43 3.23
CA ASP A 103 -4.90 13.73 2.73
C ASP A 103 -5.03 14.28 1.30
N VAL A 104 -3.92 14.41 0.56
CA VAL A 104 -3.93 14.75 -0.86
C VAL A 104 -3.96 13.48 -1.70
N ARG A 105 -4.96 13.35 -2.60
CA ARG A 105 -5.02 12.21 -3.52
C ARG A 105 -3.92 12.30 -4.57
N LEU A 106 -3.02 11.32 -4.58
CA LEU A 106 -1.92 11.23 -5.55
C LEU A 106 -2.27 10.34 -6.74
N TRP A 107 -3.12 9.32 -6.53
CA TRP A 107 -3.44 8.33 -7.56
C TRP A 107 -4.86 7.78 -7.42
N ASN A 108 -5.45 7.38 -8.55
CA ASN A 108 -6.74 6.70 -8.64
C ASN A 108 -6.74 5.70 -9.81
N SER A 109 -7.30 4.51 -9.62
CA SER A 109 -7.36 3.47 -10.65
C SER A 109 -8.39 3.69 -11.76
N GLY A 110 -9.35 4.60 -11.57
CA GLY A 110 -10.65 4.48 -12.21
C GLY A 110 -11.44 3.29 -11.65
N MET A 111 -12.45 2.81 -12.37
CA MET A 111 -13.21 1.62 -11.97
C MET A 111 -12.46 0.36 -12.39
N VAL A 112 -12.28 -0.57 -11.45
CA VAL A 112 -11.73 -1.91 -11.68
C VAL A 112 -12.80 -2.93 -11.37
N LYS A 113 -13.03 -3.89 -12.27
CA LYS A 113 -14.01 -4.96 -12.11
C LYS A 113 -13.32 -6.28 -11.80
N GLY A 114 -14.04 -7.22 -11.19
CA GLY A 114 -13.59 -8.59 -11.07
C GLY A 114 -13.24 -9.19 -12.44
N GLY A 115 -12.04 -9.79 -12.54
CA GLY A 115 -11.50 -10.32 -13.79
C GLY A 115 -10.85 -9.29 -14.73
N ASP A 116 -10.76 -8.02 -14.33
CA ASP A 116 -9.86 -7.08 -15.02
C ASP A 116 -8.42 -7.29 -14.51
N PRO A 117 -7.39 -7.10 -15.36
CA PRO A 117 -5.99 -7.15 -14.92
C PRO A 117 -5.69 -6.14 -13.81
N ALA A 118 -4.78 -6.48 -12.90
CA ALA A 118 -4.34 -5.58 -11.85
C ALA A 118 -3.75 -4.28 -12.41
N VAL A 119 -4.12 -3.15 -11.82
CA VAL A 119 -3.70 -1.81 -12.25
C VAL A 119 -2.40 -1.43 -11.52
N PRO A 120 -1.33 -1.04 -12.23
CA PRO A 120 -0.09 -0.62 -11.60
C PRO A 120 -0.25 0.71 -10.85
N VAL A 121 0.28 0.72 -9.64
CA VAL A 121 0.37 1.89 -8.76
C VAL A 121 1.83 2.31 -8.68
N HIS A 122 2.08 3.58 -8.94
CA HIS A 122 3.36 4.22 -8.66
C HIS A 122 3.10 5.66 -8.23
N VAL A 123 3.53 6.02 -7.02
CA VAL A 123 3.40 7.37 -6.49
C VAL A 123 4.69 7.82 -5.81
N ASP A 124 5.07 9.07 -6.05
CA ASP A 124 6.13 9.76 -5.31
C ASP A 124 5.58 10.20 -3.94
N ILE A 125 6.24 9.77 -2.88
CA ILE A 125 5.85 10.06 -1.49
C ILE A 125 6.95 10.78 -0.73
N THR A 126 7.87 11.42 -1.45
CA THR A 126 8.95 12.23 -0.89
C THR A 126 8.37 13.36 -0.05
N GLY A 127 8.84 13.46 1.20
CA GLY A 127 8.41 14.48 2.15
C GLY A 127 6.99 14.30 2.69
N ARG A 128 6.40 13.11 2.52
CA ARG A 128 5.10 12.76 3.09
C ARG A 128 5.27 12.10 4.45
N GLU A 129 4.26 12.23 5.31
CA GLU A 129 4.27 11.59 6.63
C GLU A 129 3.38 10.34 6.66
N THR A 130 2.27 10.38 5.91
CA THR A 130 1.26 9.34 5.92
C THR A 130 0.82 8.95 4.51
N LEU A 131 0.50 7.66 4.33
CA LEU A 131 -0.26 7.19 3.17
C LEU A 131 -1.59 6.61 3.62
N ARG A 132 -2.67 6.97 2.94
CA ARG A 132 -3.98 6.35 3.13
C ARG A 132 -4.40 5.63 1.86
N LEU A 133 -4.52 4.30 1.97
CA LEU A 133 -4.83 3.37 0.89
C LEU A 133 -6.31 3.01 0.98
N VAL A 134 -7.06 3.39 -0.05
CA VAL A 134 -8.52 3.40 -0.02
C VAL A 134 -9.07 2.55 -1.15
N THR A 135 -10.03 1.70 -0.81
CA THR A 135 -10.88 0.98 -1.76
C THR A 135 -12.32 1.42 -1.55
N GLU A 136 -12.96 1.90 -2.61
CA GLU A 136 -14.37 2.33 -2.61
C GLU A 136 -15.19 1.43 -3.53
N PRO A 137 -16.30 0.85 -3.04
CA PRO A 137 -17.15 0.02 -3.88
C PRO A 137 -18.01 0.91 -4.79
N HIS A 138 -18.25 0.49 -6.03
CA HIS A 138 -19.10 1.22 -6.96
C HIS A 138 -20.57 1.25 -6.50
N SER A 139 -21.05 0.17 -5.89
CA SER A 139 -22.39 0.05 -5.31
C SER A 139 -22.34 -0.59 -3.92
N HIS A 140 -23.46 -0.58 -3.19
CA HIS A 140 -23.54 -1.23 -1.88
C HIS A 140 -23.24 -2.74 -1.94
N PHE A 141 -23.61 -3.42 -3.02
CA PHE A 141 -23.35 -4.86 -3.17
C PHE A 141 -21.86 -5.16 -3.40
N ASP A 142 -21.11 -4.22 -4.00
CA ASP A 142 -19.68 -4.38 -4.26
C ASP A 142 -18.82 -4.27 -2.99
N SER A 143 -19.38 -3.88 -1.84
CA SER A 143 -18.62 -3.86 -0.58
C SER A 143 -18.26 -5.25 -0.08
N LEU A 144 -18.93 -6.30 -0.59
CA LEU A 144 -18.62 -7.70 -0.31
C LEU A 144 -17.44 -8.22 -1.12
N ALA A 145 -16.99 -7.47 -2.13
CA ALA A 145 -15.81 -7.83 -2.90
C ALA A 145 -14.57 -7.80 -2.02
N LEU A 146 -13.62 -8.69 -2.30
CA LEU A 146 -12.26 -8.59 -1.77
C LEU A 146 -11.39 -7.88 -2.80
N ALA A 147 -10.51 -7.03 -2.29
CA ALA A 147 -9.66 -6.17 -3.10
C ALA A 147 -8.23 -6.30 -2.62
N ASP A 148 -7.32 -6.45 -3.57
CA ASP A 148 -5.93 -6.72 -3.35
C ASP A 148 -5.06 -5.51 -3.68
N TRP A 149 -4.08 -5.28 -2.81
CA TRP A 149 -2.90 -4.47 -3.08
C TRP A 149 -1.70 -5.43 -3.15
N ALA A 150 -1.55 -6.05 -4.32
CA ALA A 150 -0.51 -7.02 -4.61
C ALA A 150 0.86 -6.36 -4.81
N GLN A 151 1.93 -7.07 -4.48
CA GLN A 151 3.31 -6.57 -4.50
C GLN A 151 3.52 -5.22 -3.82
N SER A 152 2.65 -4.88 -2.86
CA SER A 152 2.58 -3.57 -2.22
C SER A 152 3.81 -3.29 -1.37
N ARG A 153 4.56 -2.24 -1.71
CA ARG A 153 5.83 -1.89 -1.06
C ARG A 153 6.10 -0.38 -0.99
N PHE A 154 6.89 -0.01 0.01
CA PHE A 154 7.40 1.35 0.25
C PHE A 154 8.92 1.33 0.10
N THR A 155 9.48 2.32 -0.61
CA THR A 155 10.93 2.52 -0.72
C THR A 155 11.33 3.67 0.19
N CYS A 156 12.20 3.42 1.18
CA CYS A 156 12.56 4.40 2.20
C CYS A 156 14.07 4.48 2.44
N ALA A 157 14.58 5.64 2.87
CA ALA A 157 15.99 5.89 3.21
C ALA A 157 16.23 5.72 4.71
#